data_AF-A0A520ELG1-F1
#
_entry.id   AF-A0A520ELG1-F1
#
_cell.length_a   1.000
_cell.length_b   1.000
_cell.length_c   1.000
_cell.angle_alpha   90.00
_cell.angle_beta   90.00
_cell.angle_gamma   90.00
#
_symmetry.space_group_name_H-M   'P 1'
#
loop_
_entity.id
_entity.type
_entity.pdbx_description
1 polymer ?
#
loop_
_entity_poly.entity_id
_entity_poly.type
_entity_poly.pdbx_seq_one_letter_code
_entity_poly.pdbx_strand_id
1 'polypeptide(L)'
;MNTHEVFNQATDLTPYDVSDDASLLDGLDRAGGGWARDEVRQLGALAGGVEAQEWGRLANENPPVLRTHDRYGHRVDEVEFHPHWHDLMTVAVQHGLHASPWTDDRVGAHVARAAKFYVWGQAEAGHMCPISMTYAVVPALR
;
A
#
# COMPACT_ATOMS: atom_id res chain seq x y z
N MET A 1 -28.73 -4.11 31.88
CA MET A 1 -27.91 -3.78 33.07
C MET A 1 -26.46 -3.78 32.64
N ASN A 2 -25.72 -2.72 32.98
CA ASN A 2 -24.26 -2.74 32.87
C ASN A 2 -23.69 -3.56 34.04
N THR A 3 -22.73 -4.46 33.81
CA THR A 3 -22.16 -5.34 34.85
C THR A 3 -20.86 -4.81 35.44
N HIS A 4 -20.18 -3.90 34.75
CA HIS A 4 -18.94 -3.25 35.20
C HIS A 4 -18.66 -1.99 34.37
N GLU A 5 -17.78 -1.13 34.86
CA GLU A 5 -17.23 -0.04 34.06
C GLU A 5 -15.97 -0.51 33.34
N VAL A 6 -15.86 -0.21 32.05
CA VAL A 6 -14.64 -0.44 31.28
C VAL A 6 -13.78 0.82 31.37
N PHE A 7 -12.65 0.72 32.07
CA PHE A 7 -11.68 1.80 32.24
C PHE A 7 -10.26 1.31 31.91
N ASN A 8 -9.31 2.24 31.79
CA ASN A 8 -7.91 1.95 31.43
C ASN A 8 -7.76 1.20 30.09
N GLN A 9 -8.61 1.50 29.11
CA GLN A 9 -8.40 1.08 27.73
C GLN A 9 -7.57 2.12 27.01
N ALA A 10 -6.54 1.69 26.29
CA ALA A 10 -5.87 2.55 25.34
C ALA A 10 -6.83 2.91 24.20
N THR A 11 -6.68 4.12 23.65
CA THR A 11 -7.36 4.51 22.42
C THR A 11 -6.73 3.79 21.24
N ASP A 12 -7.50 3.66 20.16
CA ASP A 12 -6.97 3.17 18.89
C ASP A 12 -5.79 4.04 18.41
N LEU A 13 -4.82 3.41 17.76
CA LEU A 13 -3.68 4.11 17.16
C LEU A 13 -4.11 4.91 15.92
N THR A 14 -5.12 4.42 15.19
CA THR A 14 -5.63 5.03 13.96
C THR A 14 -6.59 6.18 14.27
N PRO A 15 -6.46 7.35 13.62
CA PRO A 15 -5.52 7.67 12.56
C PRO A 15 -4.13 8.08 13.07
N TYR A 16 -3.08 7.75 12.32
CA TYR A 16 -1.70 8.20 12.57
C TYR A 16 -0.94 8.41 11.25
N ASP A 17 0.21 9.10 11.31
CA ASP A 17 1.11 9.22 10.17
C ASP A 17 2.16 8.09 10.23
N VAL A 18 2.05 7.13 9.31
CA VAL A 18 3.01 6.01 9.20
C VAL A 18 4.44 6.50 8.92
N SER A 19 4.57 7.64 8.25
CA SER A 19 5.87 8.21 7.91
C SER A 19 6.48 9.02 9.05
N ASP A 20 5.83 9.10 10.22
CA ASP A 20 6.40 9.71 11.42
C ASP A 20 7.45 8.80 12.09
N ASP A 21 8.41 8.38 11.28
CA ASP A 21 9.56 7.56 11.60
C ASP A 21 10.82 8.36 11.23
N ALA A 22 11.51 8.85 12.26
CA ALA A 22 12.73 9.63 12.09
C ALA A 22 13.83 8.86 11.34
N SER A 23 13.90 7.54 11.51
CA SER A 23 14.91 6.69 10.88
C SER A 23 14.62 6.51 9.39
N LEU A 24 13.35 6.34 9.03
CA LEU A 24 12.90 6.31 7.63
C LEU A 24 13.30 7.59 6.90
N LEU A 25 12.99 8.75 7.49
CA LEU A 25 13.19 10.04 6.84
C LEU A 25 14.66 10.47 6.77
N ASP A 26 15.43 10.22 7.83
CA ASP A 26 16.89 10.43 7.81
C ASP A 26 17.57 9.48 6.80
N GLY A 27 17.13 8.22 6.72
CA GLY A 27 17.59 7.28 5.69
C GLY A 27 17.29 7.74 4.27
N LEU A 28 16.07 8.25 4.03
CA LEU A 28 15.67 8.81 2.74
C LEU A 28 16.57 9.96 2.31
N ASP A 29 16.84 10.90 3.22
CA ASP A 29 17.69 12.06 2.95
C ASP A 29 19.14 11.65 2.67
N ARG A 30 19.71 10.78 3.53
CA ARG A 30 21.10 10.31 3.40
C ARG A 30 21.34 9.55 2.10
N ALA A 31 20.34 8.83 1.60
CA ALA A 31 20.44 8.05 0.38
C ALA A 31 20.03 8.84 -0.88
N GLY A 32 19.92 10.18 -0.79
CA GLY A 32 19.69 11.07 -1.93
C GLY A 32 18.23 11.14 -2.40
N GLY A 33 17.29 10.54 -1.67
CA GLY A 33 15.86 10.55 -1.98
C GLY A 33 15.07 11.66 -1.27
N GLY A 34 15.73 12.58 -0.55
CA GLY A 34 15.07 13.61 0.27
C GLY A 34 14.09 14.51 -0.49
N TRP A 35 14.25 14.64 -1.82
CA TRP A 35 13.28 15.32 -2.68
C TRP A 35 11.88 14.70 -2.67
N ALA A 36 11.74 13.44 -2.24
CA ALA A 36 10.47 12.71 -2.16
C ALA A 36 9.81 12.80 -0.78
N ARG A 37 10.39 13.53 0.17
CA ARG A 37 9.93 13.58 1.57
C ARG A 37 8.46 13.96 1.69
N ASP A 38 7.99 14.95 0.94
CA ASP A 38 6.59 15.39 0.99
C ASP A 38 5.64 14.32 0.44
N GLU A 39 6.03 13.61 -0.63
CA GLU A 39 5.25 12.48 -1.16
C GLU A 39 5.19 11.32 -0.15
N VAL A 40 6.29 11.04 0.56
CA VAL A 40 6.34 10.02 1.61
C VAL A 40 5.46 10.41 2.80
N ARG A 41 5.47 11.69 3.21
CA ARG A 41 4.59 12.20 4.27
C ARG A 41 3.11 12.12 3.89
N GLN A 42 2.77 12.53 2.66
CA GLN A 42 1.40 12.42 2.16
C GLN A 42 0.93 10.96 2.16
N LEU A 43 1.75 10.05 1.63
CA LEU A 43 1.39 8.63 1.55
C LEU A 43 1.36 7.96 2.93
N GLY A 44 2.21 8.39 3.87
CA GLY A 44 2.20 7.92 5.27
C GLY A 44 0.94 8.32 6.02
N ALA A 45 0.47 9.56 5.85
CA ALA A 45 -0.79 10.02 6.43
C ALA A 45 -2.00 9.28 5.84
N LEU A 46 -1.98 8.98 4.54
CA LEU A 46 -3.01 8.16 3.89
C LEU A 46 -2.99 6.71 4.42
N ALA A 47 -1.81 6.09 4.51
CA ALA A 47 -1.66 4.69 4.94
C ALA A 47 -2.16 4.46 6.37
N GLY A 48 -1.90 5.39 7.28
CA GLY A 48 -2.38 5.31 8.67
C GLY A 48 -3.76 5.94 8.89
N GLY A 49 -4.45 6.37 7.83
CA GLY A 49 -5.81 6.89 7.90
C GLY A 49 -6.87 5.79 8.09
N VAL A 50 -8.00 6.15 8.69
CA VAL A 50 -9.12 5.22 8.97
C VAL A 50 -9.57 4.47 7.72
N GLU A 51 -9.63 5.18 6.58
CA GLU A 51 -10.09 4.62 5.31
C GLU A 51 -9.16 3.53 4.77
N ALA A 52 -7.85 3.78 4.66
CA ALA A 52 -6.90 2.79 4.15
C ALA A 52 -6.77 1.57 5.09
N GLN A 53 -6.88 1.78 6.40
CA GLN A 53 -6.90 0.70 7.38
C GLN A 53 -8.14 -0.19 7.21
N GLU A 54 -9.31 0.41 6.96
CA GLU A 54 -10.54 -0.33 6.68
C GLU A 54 -10.49 -1.07 5.33
N TRP A 55 -9.89 -0.45 4.31
CA TRP A 55 -9.63 -1.10 3.03
C TRP A 55 -8.75 -2.34 3.20
N GLY A 56 -7.67 -2.22 3.97
CA GLY A 56 -6.78 -3.33 4.28
C GLY A 56 -7.49 -4.49 4.97
N ARG A 57 -8.31 -4.17 5.98
CA ARG A 57 -9.14 -5.16 6.69
C ARG A 57 -10.12 -5.85 5.75
N LEU A 58 -10.91 -5.08 5.00
CA LEU A 58 -11.95 -5.62 4.11
C LEU A 58 -11.37 -6.43 2.95
N ALA A 59 -10.22 -6.03 2.39
CA ALA A 59 -9.54 -6.80 1.34
C ALA A 59 -9.05 -8.17 1.85
N ASN A 60 -8.64 -8.26 3.11
CA ASN A 60 -8.17 -9.51 3.72
C ASN A 60 -9.32 -10.40 4.22
N GLU A 61 -10.36 -9.83 4.80
CA GLU A 61 -11.54 -10.59 5.24
C GLU A 61 -12.41 -11.08 4.09
N ASN A 62 -12.33 -10.42 2.92
CA ASN A 62 -13.05 -10.80 1.71
C ASN A 62 -12.04 -11.24 0.63
N PRO A 63 -11.45 -12.44 0.76
CA PRO A 63 -10.41 -12.91 -0.16
C PRO A 63 -10.95 -13.07 -1.58
N PRO A 64 -10.07 -12.99 -2.60
CA PRO A 64 -10.46 -13.09 -3.99
C PRO A 64 -11.11 -14.44 -4.34
N VAL A 65 -12.07 -14.39 -5.27
CA VAL A 65 -12.84 -15.56 -5.73
C VAL A 65 -12.46 -15.91 -7.16
N LEU A 66 -11.96 -17.13 -7.36
CA LEU A 66 -11.72 -17.67 -8.70
C LEU A 66 -13.05 -18.05 -9.37
N ARG A 67 -13.34 -17.43 -10.51
CA ARG A 67 -14.44 -17.73 -11.42
C ARG A 67 -13.88 -18.49 -12.61
N THR A 68 -13.98 -19.82 -12.59
CA THR A 68 -13.48 -20.64 -13.70
C THR A 68 -14.42 -20.62 -14.91
N HIS A 69 -15.73 -20.55 -14.68
CA HIS A 69 -16.76 -20.56 -15.71
C HIS A 69 -17.85 -19.51 -15.45
N ASP A 70 -18.49 -19.04 -16.51
CA ASP A 70 -19.69 -18.21 -16.44
C ASP A 70 -20.95 -19.04 -16.11
N ARG A 71 -22.11 -18.38 -16.01
CA ARG A 71 -23.40 -19.01 -15.73
C ARG A 71 -23.91 -19.97 -16.82
N TYR A 72 -23.30 -19.97 -18.01
CA TYR A 72 -23.67 -20.83 -19.13
C TYR A 72 -22.70 -22.02 -19.29
N GLY A 73 -21.65 -22.09 -18.47
CA GLY A 73 -20.64 -23.14 -18.53
C GLY A 73 -19.49 -22.85 -19.49
N HIS A 74 -19.35 -21.61 -19.99
CA HIS A 74 -18.15 -21.22 -20.73
C HIS A 74 -17.03 -20.90 -19.77
N ARG A 75 -15.81 -21.33 -20.10
CA ARG A 75 -14.61 -21.01 -19.32
C ARG A 75 -14.27 -19.51 -19.41
N VAL A 76 -13.97 -18.87 -18.28
CA VAL A 76 -13.59 -17.44 -18.19
C VAL A 76 -12.25 -17.19 -17.48
N ASP A 77 -11.83 -18.06 -16.55
CA ASP A 77 -10.55 -17.96 -15.83
C ASP A 77 -10.29 -16.59 -15.14
N GLU A 78 -11.32 -15.99 -14.54
CA GLU A 78 -11.24 -14.68 -13.90
C GLU A 78 -11.09 -14.79 -12.38
N VAL A 79 -10.46 -13.79 -11.75
CA VAL A 79 -10.39 -13.67 -10.30
C VAL A 79 -11.06 -12.36 -9.88
N GLU A 80 -12.13 -12.48 -9.10
CA GLU A 80 -12.91 -11.37 -8.58
C GLU A 80 -12.37 -10.94 -7.21
N PHE A 81 -12.10 -9.64 -7.02
CA PHE A 81 -11.59 -9.08 -5.77
C PHE A 81 -12.63 -8.16 -5.12
N HIS A 82 -12.52 -7.98 -3.79
CA HIS A 82 -13.29 -6.95 -3.09
C HIS A 82 -12.93 -5.54 -3.63
N PRO A 83 -13.89 -4.60 -3.78
CA PRO A 83 -13.61 -3.25 -4.33
C PRO A 83 -12.41 -2.53 -3.70
N HIS A 84 -12.26 -2.61 -2.38
CA HIS A 84 -11.14 -1.97 -1.67
C HIS A 84 -9.75 -2.53 -2.00
N TRP A 85 -9.65 -3.73 -2.56
CA TRP A 85 -8.40 -4.18 -3.18
C TRP A 85 -7.99 -3.26 -4.35
N HIS A 86 -8.96 -2.83 -5.16
CA HIS A 86 -8.73 -1.92 -6.28
C HIS A 86 -8.45 -0.49 -5.81
N ASP A 87 -9.04 -0.05 -4.70
CA ASP A 87 -8.69 1.24 -4.09
C ASP A 87 -7.22 1.25 -3.61
N LEU A 88 -6.78 0.19 -2.94
CA LEU A 88 -5.38 0.02 -2.51
C LEU A 88 -4.41 0.03 -3.69
N MET A 89 -4.73 -0.74 -4.75
CA MET A 89 -3.97 -0.77 -5.99
C MET A 89 -3.93 0.59 -6.68
N THR A 90 -5.04 1.33 -6.69
CA THR A 90 -5.14 2.65 -7.32
C THR A 90 -4.17 3.63 -6.69
N VAL A 91 -4.14 3.72 -5.35
CA VAL A 91 -3.18 4.57 -4.64
C VAL A 91 -1.75 4.16 -4.96
N ALA A 92 -1.43 2.86 -4.86
CA ALA A 92 -0.07 2.39 -5.14
C ALA A 92 0.40 2.70 -6.57
N VAL A 93 -0.49 2.55 -7.56
CA VAL A 93 -0.19 2.85 -8.97
C VAL A 93 -0.04 4.35 -9.19
N GLN A 94 -0.96 5.18 -8.68
CA GLN A 94 -0.93 6.63 -8.81
C GLN A 94 0.31 7.27 -8.20
N HIS A 95 0.77 6.75 -7.04
CA HIS A 95 2.01 7.21 -6.41
C HIS A 95 3.28 6.61 -7.04
N GLY A 96 3.14 5.82 -8.12
CA GLY A 96 4.25 5.32 -8.93
C GLY A 96 5.01 4.14 -8.34
N LEU A 97 4.49 3.48 -7.30
CA LEU A 97 5.21 2.42 -6.56
C LEU A 97 5.57 1.21 -7.45
N HIS A 98 4.79 1.01 -8.51
CA HIS A 98 4.96 -0.06 -9.48
C HIS A 98 6.07 0.18 -10.51
N ALA A 99 6.51 1.42 -10.77
CA ALA A 99 7.44 1.68 -11.88
C ALA A 99 8.23 2.99 -11.86
N SER A 100 7.98 3.94 -10.93
CA SER A 100 8.55 5.29 -11.04
C SER A 100 10.07 5.35 -11.21
N PRO A 101 10.89 4.47 -10.60
CA PRO A 101 12.34 4.51 -10.79
C PRO A 101 12.81 4.22 -12.21
N TRP A 102 11.95 3.63 -13.06
CA TRP A 102 12.28 3.29 -14.45
C TRP A 102 11.98 4.43 -15.43
N THR A 103 11.41 5.53 -14.95
CA THR A 103 11.02 6.71 -15.74
C THR A 103 11.51 8.02 -15.12
N ASP A 104 12.20 7.95 -13.99
CA ASP A 104 12.67 9.10 -13.22
C ASP A 104 14.18 9.02 -13.03
N ASP A 105 14.91 9.88 -13.73
CA ASP A 105 16.38 9.90 -13.73
C ASP A 105 16.98 10.60 -12.50
N ARG A 106 16.15 11.09 -11.56
CA ARG A 106 16.65 11.70 -10.33
C ARG A 106 17.45 10.69 -9.51
N VAL A 107 18.59 11.15 -9.00
CA VAL A 107 19.37 10.39 -8.00
C VAL A 107 18.44 10.04 -6.83
N GLY A 108 18.50 8.78 -6.39
CA GLY A 108 17.66 8.29 -5.30
C GLY A 108 16.24 7.86 -5.70
N ALA A 109 15.87 7.79 -6.98
CA ALA A 109 14.53 7.35 -7.40
C ALA A 109 14.11 5.98 -6.82
N HIS A 110 15.02 5.00 -6.79
CA HIS A 110 14.77 3.71 -6.15
C HIS A 110 14.57 3.81 -4.63
N VAL A 111 15.30 4.71 -3.97
CA VAL A 111 15.19 4.96 -2.52
C VAL A 111 13.87 5.64 -2.20
N ALA A 112 13.49 6.66 -2.97
CA ALA A 112 12.20 7.32 -2.88
C ALA A 112 11.04 6.32 -3.05
N ARG A 113 11.13 5.44 -4.06
CA ARG A 113 10.16 4.37 -4.25
C ARG A 113 10.15 3.39 -3.07
N ALA A 114 11.31 3.02 -2.52
CA ALA A 114 11.39 2.14 -1.36
C ALA A 114 10.73 2.75 -0.13
N ALA A 115 10.96 4.03 0.16
CA ALA A 115 10.30 4.73 1.27
C ALA A 115 8.78 4.80 1.09
N LYS A 116 8.30 5.16 -0.12
CA LYS A 116 6.86 5.15 -0.44
C LYS A 116 6.24 3.75 -0.32
N PHE A 117 6.94 2.73 -0.81
CA PHE A 117 6.50 1.33 -0.70
C PHE A 117 6.46 0.86 0.75
N TYR A 118 7.43 1.26 1.58
CA TYR A 118 7.46 0.95 3.00
C TYR A 118 6.25 1.53 3.75
N VAL A 119 5.97 2.83 3.57
CA VAL A 119 4.86 3.47 4.30
C VAL A 119 3.50 2.98 3.82
N TRP A 120 3.28 2.84 2.51
CA TRP A 120 2.00 2.36 2.00
C TRP A 120 1.72 0.91 2.34
N GLY A 121 2.76 0.07 2.36
CA GLY A 121 2.64 -1.34 2.74
C GLY A 121 2.20 -1.57 4.19
N GLN A 122 2.26 -0.56 5.06
CA GLN A 122 1.73 -0.65 6.43
C GLN A 122 0.19 -0.65 6.47
N ALA A 123 -0.48 -0.17 5.42
CA ALA A 123 -1.93 -0.27 5.31
C ALA A 123 -2.38 -1.70 4.96
N GLU A 124 -1.69 -2.33 3.99
CA GLU A 124 -2.02 -3.67 3.51
C GLU A 124 -0.84 -4.25 2.71
N ALA A 125 -0.49 -5.53 2.92
CA ALA A 125 0.70 -6.14 2.31
C ALA A 125 0.42 -6.97 1.04
N GLY A 126 -0.76 -7.57 0.93
CA GLY A 126 -1.16 -8.44 -0.18
C GLY A 126 -1.10 -7.74 -1.54
N HIS A 127 -1.65 -6.53 -1.66
CA HIS A 127 -1.68 -5.76 -2.92
C HIS A 127 -0.28 -5.27 -3.32
N MET A 128 0.67 -5.26 -2.39
CA MET A 128 2.06 -4.91 -2.67
C MET A 128 2.77 -6.00 -3.48
N CYS A 129 2.24 -7.23 -3.52
CA CYS A 129 2.76 -8.31 -4.34
C CYS A 129 2.77 -7.96 -5.85
N PRO A 130 1.62 -7.65 -6.52
CA PRO A 130 1.63 -7.25 -7.91
C PRO A 130 2.38 -5.93 -8.18
N ILE A 131 2.37 -4.98 -7.23
CA ILE A 131 3.15 -3.74 -7.34
C ILE A 131 4.66 -4.04 -7.38
N SER A 132 5.13 -4.94 -6.51
CA SER A 132 6.53 -5.36 -6.46
C SER A 132 6.94 -6.15 -7.70
N MET A 133 6.11 -7.09 -8.14
CA MET A 133 6.37 -7.88 -9.36
C MET A 133 6.46 -6.99 -10.60
N THR A 134 5.54 -6.04 -10.75
CA THR A 134 5.55 -5.07 -11.86
C THR A 134 6.80 -4.20 -11.85
N TYR A 135 7.24 -3.76 -10.67
CA TYR A 135 8.51 -3.02 -10.55
C TYR A 135 9.71 -3.89 -10.92
N ALA A 136 9.78 -5.12 -10.43
CA ALA A 136 10.94 -6.00 -10.58
C ALA A 136 11.09 -6.61 -11.97
N VAL A 137 10.02 -6.70 -12.77
CA VAL A 137 10.06 -7.35 -14.08
C VAL A 137 10.71 -6.47 -15.16
N VAL A 138 10.76 -5.15 -14.97
CA VAL A 138 11.22 -4.21 -16.02
C VAL A 138 12.63 -4.52 -16.55
N PRO A 139 13.65 -4.81 -15.70
CA PRO A 139 14.98 -5.18 -16.20
C PRO A 139 15.04 -6.51 -16.98
N ALA A 140 14.07 -7.40 -16.80
CA ALA A 140 14.02 -8.66 -17.56
C ALA A 140 13.32 -8.52 -18.92
N LEU A 141 12.50 -7.47 -19.10
CA LEU A 141 11.74 -7.21 -20.34
C LEU A 141 12.41 -6.20 -21.28
N ARG A 142 13.50 -5.56 -20.86
CA ARG A 142 14.22 -4.53 -21.62
C ARG A 142 15.63 -4.96 -21.96
#